data_AF-A0A7S1XR96-F1
#
_entry.id   AF-A0A7S1XR96-F1
#
_cell.length_a   1.000
_cell.length_b   1.000
_cell.length_c   1.000
_cell.angle_alpha   90.00
_cell.angle_beta   90.00
_cell.angle_gamma   90.00
#
_symmetry.space_group_name_H-M   'P 1'
#
loop_
_entity.id
_entity.type
_entity.pdbx_description
1 polymer ?
#
loop_
_entity_poly.entity_id
_entity_poly.type
_entity_poly.pdbx_seq_one_letter_code
_entity_poly.pdbx_strand_id
1 'polypeptide(L)'
;METLTLARAEDLTRTHPLFLLLQSSSALNVVKINVGEEEPIDDALKRFKRSVLRSGHMQLLRRRRTFEKNPEKKKREQGEKERRGRIMRLKNQKYKVHYK
;
A
#
# COMPACT_ATOMS: atom_id res chain seq x y z
N MET A 1 57.55 11.09 1.16
CA MET A 1 57.10 9.97 0.30
C MET A 1 55.93 9.30 0.99
N GLU A 2 54.77 9.41 0.36
CA GLU A 2 53.55 8.60 0.55
C GLU A 2 52.74 8.77 1.85
N THR A 3 51.90 9.81 1.85
CA THR A 3 50.61 9.82 2.55
C THR A 3 49.51 9.49 1.53
N LEU A 4 49.08 8.23 1.39
CA LEU A 4 47.90 7.89 0.58
C LEU A 4 47.08 6.72 1.15
N THR A 5 45.86 7.09 1.58
CA THR A 5 44.60 6.39 1.28
C THR A 5 44.33 5.04 1.95
N LEU A 6 43.98 5.06 3.24
CA LEU A 6 43.14 4.05 3.90
C LEU A 6 41.63 4.40 3.78
N ALA A 7 41.18 4.73 2.56
CA ALA A 7 39.79 5.09 2.30
C ALA A 7 39.34 4.48 0.96
N ARG A 8 39.29 3.14 0.86
CA ARG A 8 38.74 2.49 -0.34
C ARG A 8 38.31 1.03 -0.16
N ALA A 9 37.76 0.64 0.99
CA ALA A 9 37.10 -0.66 1.13
C ALA A 9 35.58 -0.55 1.36
N GLU A 10 35.09 0.62 1.76
CA GLU A 10 33.67 0.82 2.15
C GLU A 10 32.74 1.13 0.96
N ASP A 11 33.27 1.54 -0.20
CA ASP A 11 32.46 2.11 -1.30
C ASP A 11 32.15 1.15 -2.46
N LEU A 12 32.73 -0.05 -2.49
CA LEU A 12 32.44 -1.00 -3.58
C LEU A 12 31.03 -1.61 -3.46
N THR A 13 30.49 -1.72 -2.24
CA THR A 13 29.17 -2.33 -2.01
C THR A 13 27.98 -1.46 -2.44
N ARG A 14 28.19 -0.15 -2.64
CA ARG A 14 27.11 0.79 -3.03
C ARG A 14 26.92 0.92 -4.54
N THR A 15 27.88 0.49 -5.35
CA THR A 15 27.84 0.64 -6.83
C THR A 15 27.91 -0.70 -7.56
N HIS A 16 27.72 -1.83 -6.88
CA HIS A 16 27.65 -3.11 -7.56
C HIS A 16 26.29 -3.30 -8.25
N PRO A 17 26.27 -3.62 -9.56
CA PRO A 17 25.03 -3.78 -10.32
C PRO A 17 24.16 -4.93 -9.77
N LEU A 18 24.77 -5.93 -9.14
CA LEU A 18 24.08 -7.04 -8.48
C LEU A 18 23.33 -6.60 -7.20
N PHE A 19 23.82 -5.58 -6.48
CA PHE A 19 23.14 -5.03 -5.30
C PHE A 19 21.91 -4.20 -5.71
N LEU A 20 22.01 -3.44 -6.79
CA LEU A 20 20.88 -2.72 -7.39
C LEU A 20 19.83 -3.68 -7.99
N LEU A 21 20.26 -4.81 -8.56
CA LEU A 21 19.35 -5.83 -9.11
C LEU A 21 18.57 -6.57 -8.00
N LEU A 22 19.17 -6.77 -6.83
CA LEU A 22 18.51 -7.40 -5.68
C LEU A 22 17.45 -6.50 -5.04
N GLN A 23 17.55 -5.18 -5.18
CA GLN A 23 16.48 -4.24 -4.76
C GLN A 23 15.21 -4.34 -5.62
N SER A 24 15.26 -4.96 -6.80
CA SER A 24 14.12 -5.03 -7.72
C SER A 24 13.18 -6.22 -7.49
N SER A 25 13.56 -7.23 -6.70
CA SER A 25 12.82 -8.52 -6.68
C SER A 25 11.85 -8.72 -5.52
N SER A 26 11.73 -7.77 -4.61
CA SER A 26 10.60 -7.73 -3.68
C SER A 26 10.18 -6.29 -3.50
N ALA A 27 9.46 -5.76 -4.49
CA ALA A 27 8.63 -4.58 -4.30
C ALA A 27 7.64 -4.91 -3.18
N LEU A 28 8.10 -4.67 -1.97
CA LEU A 28 7.41 -4.90 -0.74
C LEU A 28 6.08 -4.16 -0.87
N ASN A 29 5.01 -4.94 -0.89
CA ASN A 29 3.59 -4.55 -0.76
C ASN A 29 3.35 -3.88 0.61
N VAL A 30 4.19 -2.92 0.96
CA VAL A 30 4.31 -2.34 2.29
C VAL A 30 3.66 -0.98 2.24
N VAL A 31 2.63 -0.84 3.07
CA VAL A 31 1.98 0.42 3.34
C VAL A 31 2.91 1.20 4.27
N LYS A 32 3.44 2.33 3.80
CA LYS A 32 4.27 3.25 4.60
C LYS A 32 3.49 4.54 4.85
N ILE A 33 3.67 5.11 6.04
CA ILE A 33 3.23 6.48 6.35
C ILE A 33 4.40 7.24 6.97
N ASN A 34 4.56 8.50 6.59
CA ASN A 34 5.48 9.41 7.26
C ASN A 34 4.70 10.11 8.39
N VAL A 35 5.29 10.13 9.58
CA VAL A 35 4.74 10.74 10.79
C VAL A 35 5.58 11.98 11.11
N GLY A 36 4.92 13.11 11.36
CA GLY A 36 5.60 14.34 11.76
C GLY A 36 5.92 14.35 13.25
N GLU A 37 6.88 15.17 13.66
CA GLU A 37 7.35 15.24 15.05
C GLU A 37 6.28 15.74 16.04
N GLU A 38 5.36 16.59 15.58
CA GLU A 38 4.31 17.20 16.40
C GLU A 38 2.95 16.47 16.31
N GLU A 39 2.87 15.32 15.63
CA GLU A 39 1.61 14.60 15.48
C GLU A 39 1.34 13.65 16.65
N PRO A 40 0.13 13.66 17.25
CA PRO A 40 -0.24 12.65 18.22
C PRO A 40 -0.24 11.26 17.59
N ILE A 41 0.36 10.28 18.27
CA ILE A 41 0.52 8.90 17.77
C ILE A 41 -0.81 8.27 17.33
N ASP A 42 -1.91 8.59 18.00
CA ASP A 42 -3.23 8.06 17.68
C ASP A 42 -3.71 8.48 16.29
N ASP A 43 -3.38 9.70 15.86
CA ASP A 43 -3.76 10.18 14.54
C ASP A 43 -2.90 9.56 13.45
N ALA A 44 -1.60 9.37 13.72
CA ALA A 44 -0.72 8.60 12.85
C ALA A 44 -1.24 7.16 12.66
N LEU A 45 -1.65 6.50 13.75
CA LEU A 45 -2.23 5.15 13.70
C LEU A 45 -3.55 5.10 12.92
N LYS A 46 -4.43 6.11 13.08
CA LYS A 46 -5.67 6.21 12.28
C LYS A 46 -5.35 6.35 10.80
N ARG A 47 -4.38 7.18 10.43
CA ARG A 47 -3.95 7.35 9.02
C ARG A 47 -3.35 6.05 8.47
N PHE A 48 -2.50 5.38 9.24
CA PHE A 48 -1.94 4.08 8.88
C PHE A 48 -3.05 3.05 8.63
N LYS A 49 -4.00 2.91 9.57
CA LYS A 49 -5.13 1.99 9.46
C LYS A 49 -5.95 2.27 8.19
N ARG A 50 -6.24 3.55 7.89
CA ARG A 50 -6.93 3.93 6.65
C ARG A 50 -6.11 3.57 5.40
N SER A 51 -4.79 3.77 5.44
CA SER A 51 -3.88 3.43 4.33
C SER A 51 -3.86 1.91 4.08
N VAL A 52 -3.78 1.10 5.14
CA VAL A 52 -3.86 -0.36 5.07
C VAL A 52 -5.21 -0.80 4.50
N LEU A 53 -6.32 -0.23 4.96
CA LEU A 53 -7.65 -0.55 4.42
C LEU A 53 -7.80 -0.13 2.95
N ARG A 54 -7.28 1.04 2.57
CA ARG A 54 -7.33 1.56 1.19
C ARG A 54 -6.51 0.71 0.24
N SER A 55 -5.36 0.21 0.70
CA SER A 55 -4.47 -0.64 -0.10
C SER A 55 -5.09 -2.00 -0.47
N GLY A 56 -6.11 -2.46 0.25
CA GLY A 56 -6.83 -3.69 -0.06
C GLY A 56 -6.11 -5.00 0.30
N HIS A 57 -4.88 -4.95 0.83
CA HIS A 57 -4.07 -6.12 1.18
C HIS A 57 -4.82 -7.11 2.08
N MET A 58 -5.44 -6.62 3.15
CA MET A 58 -6.19 -7.47 4.09
C MET A 58 -7.34 -8.21 3.41
N GLN A 59 -8.02 -7.56 2.46
CA GLN A 59 -9.14 -8.17 1.74
C GLN A 59 -8.64 -9.20 0.73
N LEU A 60 -7.53 -8.92 0.05
CA LEU A 60 -6.86 -9.84 -0.86
C LEU A 60 -6.39 -11.11 -0.15
N LEU A 61 -5.72 -10.95 1.00
CA LEU A 61 -5.24 -12.07 1.82
C LEU A 61 -6.40 -12.95 2.29
N ARG A 62 -7.53 -12.36 2.70
CA ARG A 62 -8.73 -13.12 3.08
C ARG A 62 -9.31 -13.90 1.91
N ARG A 63 -9.35 -13.32 0.70
CA ARG A 63 -9.83 -14.02 -0.51
C ARG A 63 -8.90 -15.14 -0.95
N ARG A 64 -7.58 -14.94 -0.82
CA ARG A 64 -6.55 -15.92 -1.20
C ARG A 64 -6.36 -17.04 -0.16
N ARG A 65 -7.00 -16.96 1.01
CA ARG A 65 -6.93 -18.00 2.04
C ARG A 65 -7.42 -19.35 1.53
N THR A 66 -8.44 -19.35 0.69
CA THR A 66 -9.04 -20.55 0.10
C THR A 66 -9.06 -20.41 -1.42
N PHE A 67 -9.10 -21.54 -2.12
CA PHE A 67 -9.30 -21.53 -3.56
C PHE A 67 -10.72 -21.03 -3.89
N GLU A 68 -10.84 -20.11 -4.85
CA GLU A 68 -12.09 -19.56 -5.36
C GLU A 68 -12.23 -19.98 -6.83
N LYS A 69 -13.35 -20.61 -7.21
CA LYS A 69 -13.58 -20.99 -8.61
C LYS A 69 -13.84 -19.75 -9.47
N ASN A 70 -13.52 -19.82 -10.76
CA ASN A 70 -13.79 -18.72 -11.71
C ASN A 70 -15.23 -18.15 -11.68
N PRO A 71 -16.31 -18.96 -11.63
CA PRO A 71 -17.67 -18.41 -11.50
C PRO A 71 -17.91 -17.68 -10.18
N GLU A 72 -17.36 -18.17 -9.06
CA GLU A 72 -17.49 -17.54 -7.74
C GLU A 72 -16.77 -16.20 -7.72
N LYS A 73 -15.56 -16.14 -8.31
CA LYS A 73 -14.80 -14.91 -8.52
C LYS A 73 -15.61 -13.86 -9.28
N LYS A 74 -16.26 -14.26 -10.39
CA LYS A 74 -17.13 -13.36 -11.18
C LYS A 74 -18.32 -12.85 -10.36
N LYS A 75 -19.00 -13.74 -9.61
CA LYS A 75 -20.12 -13.35 -8.73
C LYS A 75 -19.69 -12.34 -7.67
N ARG A 76 -18.53 -12.57 -7.03
CA ARG A 76 -17.98 -11.67 -6.02
C ARG A 76 -17.63 -10.30 -6.60
N GLU A 77 -16.95 -10.25 -7.75
CA GLU A 77 -16.59 -9.00 -8.41
C GLU A 77 -17.82 -8.19 -8.82
N GLN A 78 -18.85 -8.85 -9.34
CA GLN A 78 -20.12 -8.22 -9.67
C GLN A 78 -20.81 -7.64 -8.42
N GLY A 79 -20.93 -8.43 -7.35
CA GLY A 79 -21.52 -7.96 -6.09
C GLY A 79 -20.74 -6.80 -5.47
N GLU A 80 -19.42 -6.78 -5.57
CA GLU A 80 -18.59 -5.66 -5.10
C GLU A 80 -18.80 -4.38 -5.90
N LYS A 81 -18.92 -4.49 -7.24
CA LYS A 81 -19.23 -3.36 -8.13
C LYS A 81 -20.61 -2.78 -7.81
N GLU A 82 -21.62 -3.63 -7.68
CA GLU A 82 -22.98 -3.22 -7.34
C GLU A 82 -23.06 -2.55 -5.97
N ARG A 83 -22.41 -3.13 -4.95
CA ARG A 83 -22.34 -2.54 -3.61
C ARG A 83 -21.67 -1.17 -3.64
N ARG A 84 -20.53 -1.04 -4.34
CA ARG A 84 -19.83 0.25 -4.50
C ARG A 84 -20.70 1.27 -5.22
N GLY A 85 -21.36 0.87 -6.31
CA GLY A 85 -22.29 1.73 -7.06
C GLY A 85 -23.46 2.22 -6.20
N ARG A 86 -24.07 1.34 -5.40
CA ARG A 86 -25.14 1.71 -4.45
C ARG A 86 -24.66 2.76 -3.45
N ILE A 87 -23.49 2.54 -2.84
CA ILE A 87 -22.92 3.48 -1.85
C ILE A 87 -22.67 4.85 -2.50
N MET A 88 -22.13 4.91 -3.72
CA MET A 88 -21.88 6.18 -4.41
C MET A 88 -23.17 6.93 -4.72
N ARG A 89 -24.23 6.23 -5.15
CA ARG A 89 -25.54 6.84 -5.41
C ARG A 89 -26.12 7.49 -4.15
N LEU A 90 -26.09 6.77 -3.02
CA LEU A 90 -26.59 7.28 -1.73
C LEU A 90 -25.79 8.50 -1.25
N LYS A 91 -24.46 8.48 -1.42
CA LYS A 91 -23.61 9.65 -1.12
C LYS A 91 -24.01 10.86 -1.96
N ASN A 92 -24.12 10.68 -3.29
CA ASN A 92 -24.48 11.76 -4.20
C ASN A 92 -25.88 12.33 -3.92
N GLN A 93 -26.84 11.48 -3.55
CA GLN A 93 -28.16 11.91 -3.12
C GLN A 93 -28.08 12.79 -1.86
N LYS A 94 -27.33 12.36 -0.84
CA LYS A 94 -27.14 13.14 0.40
C LYS A 94 -26.56 14.53 0.12
N TYR A 95 -25.54 14.63 -0.72
CA TYR A 95 -24.93 15.92 -1.07
C TYR A 95 -25.91 16.83 -1.82
N LYS A 96 -26.66 16.30 -2.79
CA LYS A 96 -27.66 17.08 -3.54
C LYS A 96 -28.78 17.65 -2.66
N VAL A 97 -29.14 16.96 -1.58
CA VAL A 97 -30.17 17.42 -0.63
C VAL A 97 -29.64 18.53 0.29
N HIS A 98 -28.35 18.55 0.61
CA HIS A 98 -27.79 19.50 1.57
C HIS A 98 -27.34 20.84 0.95
N TYR A 99 -27.16 20.91 -0.37
CA TYR A 99 -26.74 22.11 -1.10
C TYR A 99 -27.84 22.70 -1.99
N LYS A 100 -29.10 22.33 -1.74
CA LYS A 100 -30.29 22.94 -2.33
C LYS A 100 -31.05 23.68 -1.25
#